data_AF-A0A545TJ08-F1
#
_entry.id   AF-A0A545TJ08-F1
#
_cell.length_a   1.000
_cell.length_b   1.000
_cell.length_c   1.000
_cell.angle_alpha   90.00
_cell.angle_beta   90.00
_cell.angle_gamma   90.00
#
_symmetry.space_group_name_H-M   'P 1'
#
loop_
_entity.id
_entity.type
_entity.pdbx_description
1 polymer ?
#
loop_
_entity_poly.entity_id
_entity_poly.type
_entity_poly.pdbx_seq_one_letter_code
_entity_poly.pdbx_strand_id
1 'polypeptide(L)'
;MVIQRLKRAKRRWKGLLFFVVLLSALNIYYLSTTPTNQGPWQVQYEKLAKVEFDDSNNLSKANATIYNFRRARYDEKGGPTAIAWTQREVNLNDLKSVWYGISVFSSPGLAHTFLSFDFGNEDPVVISVEARMRPEQSYSPVQGILDQFHLIYVIADERDIIGVRTHKRAEEVYFFPIKANKVRRQKMFIDMVNRANSLNETPEFYNTFTSNCTNSIMKETQIPAWQYYLDPRIVLPAFSDEIAYQYKVLDQNYDLELLREAARIPTHRFTDDDTDFYHKIRENYFQVLEGVAKKSP
;
A
#
# COMPACT_ATOMS: atom_id res chain seq x y z
N MET A 1 -56.21 -5.23 -22.98
CA MET A 1 -55.43 -4.35 -22.08
C MET A 1 -55.08 -5.01 -20.73
N VAL A 2 -55.99 -5.77 -20.08
CA VAL A 2 -55.78 -6.41 -18.76
C VAL A 2 -54.70 -7.51 -18.75
N ILE A 3 -54.66 -8.38 -19.77
CA ILE A 3 -53.70 -9.50 -19.87
C ILE A 3 -52.24 -8.99 -19.97
N GLN A 4 -52.01 -7.87 -20.68
CA GLN A 4 -50.69 -7.25 -20.78
C GLN A 4 -50.25 -6.63 -19.45
N ARG A 5 -51.17 -6.06 -18.65
CA ARG A 5 -50.89 -5.56 -17.30
C ARG A 5 -50.51 -6.70 -16.34
N LEU A 6 -51.19 -7.85 -16.40
CA LEU A 6 -50.87 -9.03 -15.60
C LEU A 6 -49.53 -9.68 -15.99
N LYS A 7 -49.20 -9.75 -17.28
CA LYS A 7 -47.88 -10.22 -17.75
C LYS A 7 -46.75 -9.29 -17.30
N ARG A 8 -46.95 -7.97 -17.33
CA ARG A 8 -45.99 -6.99 -16.80
C ARG A 8 -45.85 -7.08 -15.28
N ALA A 9 -46.93 -7.26 -14.54
CA ALA A 9 -46.89 -7.47 -13.09
C ALA A 9 -46.15 -8.76 -12.70
N LYS A 10 -46.44 -9.89 -13.36
CA LYS A 10 -45.71 -11.16 -13.15
C LYS A 10 -44.22 -11.05 -13.49
N ARG A 11 -43.84 -10.32 -14.55
CA ARG A 11 -42.43 -10.07 -14.90
C ARG A 11 -41.72 -9.19 -13.86
N ARG A 12 -42.41 -8.18 -13.31
CA ARG A 12 -41.89 -7.34 -12.21
C ARG A 12 -41.72 -8.13 -10.91
N TRP A 13 -42.65 -9.02 -10.57
CA TRP A 13 -42.54 -9.90 -9.39
C TRP A 13 -41.42 -10.93 -9.52
N LYS A 14 -41.21 -11.52 -10.70
CA LYS A 14 -40.05 -12.40 -10.95
C LYS A 14 -38.72 -11.65 -10.85
N GLY A 15 -38.66 -10.41 -11.35
CA GLY A 15 -37.47 -9.56 -11.21
C GLY A 15 -37.19 -9.18 -9.76
N LEU A 16 -38.22 -8.81 -9.00
CA LEU A 16 -38.10 -8.53 -7.56
C LEU A 16 -37.67 -9.77 -6.78
N LEU A 17 -38.27 -10.93 -7.05
CA LEU A 17 -37.89 -12.20 -6.41
C LEU A 17 -36.44 -12.57 -6.71
N PHE A 18 -36.00 -12.45 -7.97
CA PHE A 18 -34.60 -12.67 -8.35
C PHE A 18 -33.66 -11.73 -7.59
N PHE A 19 -34.00 -10.45 -7.52
CA PHE A 19 -33.21 -9.45 -6.80
C PHE A 19 -33.12 -9.74 -5.30
N VAL A 20 -34.24 -10.12 -4.67
CA VAL A 20 -34.27 -10.51 -3.25
C VAL A 20 -33.44 -11.77 -3.01
N VAL A 21 -33.59 -12.81 -3.85
CA VAL A 21 -32.80 -14.05 -3.72
C VAL A 21 -31.30 -13.77 -3.91
N LEU A 22 -30.93 -12.96 -4.90
CA LEU A 22 -29.54 -12.56 -5.13
C LEU A 22 -28.98 -11.80 -3.92
N LEU A 23 -29.71 -10.82 -3.39
CA LEU A 23 -29.29 -10.08 -2.19
C LEU A 23 -29.19 -10.97 -0.96
N SER A 24 -30.13 -11.89 -0.75
CA SER A 24 -30.09 -12.83 0.36
C SER A 24 -28.90 -13.78 0.24
N ALA A 25 -28.62 -14.31 -0.95
CA ALA A 25 -27.46 -15.16 -1.20
C ALA A 25 -26.13 -14.42 -0.94
N LEU A 26 -26.02 -13.16 -1.40
CA LEU A 26 -24.86 -12.32 -1.10
C LEU A 26 -24.73 -12.06 0.40
N ASN A 27 -25.82 -11.74 1.10
CA ASN A 27 -25.78 -11.55 2.55
C ASN A 27 -25.35 -12.81 3.29
N ILE A 28 -25.89 -13.98 2.93
CA ILE A 28 -25.50 -15.26 3.54
C ILE A 28 -24.02 -15.53 3.29
N TYR A 29 -23.53 -15.29 2.08
CA TYR A 29 -22.11 -15.42 1.75
C TYR A 29 -21.24 -14.53 2.65
N TYR A 30 -21.51 -13.21 2.69
CA TYR A 30 -20.75 -12.26 3.51
C TYR A 30 -20.79 -12.57 5.00
N LEU A 31 -21.93 -13.04 5.53
CA LEU A 31 -22.06 -13.43 6.94
C LEU A 31 -21.38 -14.77 7.27
N SER A 32 -21.16 -15.62 6.27
CA SER A 32 -20.53 -16.94 6.45
C SER A 32 -19.01 -16.92 6.38
N THR A 33 -18.42 -15.86 5.82
CA THR A 33 -16.97 -15.70 5.70
C THR A 33 -16.42 -14.89 6.86
N THR A 34 -15.61 -15.51 7.72
CA THR A 34 -14.89 -14.82 8.79
C THR A 34 -13.41 -14.68 8.42
N PRO A 35 -12.81 -13.47 8.54
CA PRO A 35 -11.38 -13.32 8.38
C PRO A 35 -10.62 -14.20 9.38
N THR A 36 -9.48 -14.74 8.95
CA THR A 36 -8.64 -15.58 9.81
C THR A 36 -7.16 -15.35 9.53
N ASN A 37 -6.32 -15.53 10.55
CA ASN A 37 -4.86 -15.59 10.40
C ASN A 37 -4.35 -17.00 10.15
N GLN A 38 -5.22 -18.02 10.25
CA GLN A 38 -4.84 -19.42 10.05
C GLN A 38 -4.59 -19.70 8.57
N GLY A 39 -3.46 -20.36 8.30
CA GLY A 39 -2.99 -20.77 6.97
C GLY A 39 -3.81 -21.90 6.33
N PRO A 40 -3.36 -22.42 5.18
CA PRO A 40 -2.09 -22.13 4.53
C PRO A 40 -2.09 -20.77 3.81
N TRP A 41 -0.92 -20.12 3.75
CA TRP A 41 -0.71 -18.87 3.00
C TRP A 41 0.38 -19.10 1.95
N GLN A 42 0.42 -18.28 0.90
CA GLN A 42 1.61 -18.24 0.05
C GLN A 42 2.85 -17.89 0.87
N VAL A 43 4.01 -18.42 0.49
CA VAL A 43 5.25 -18.36 1.28
C VAL A 43 5.69 -16.93 1.62
N GLN A 44 5.50 -15.98 0.71
CA GLN A 44 5.82 -14.56 0.94
C GLN A 44 4.88 -13.87 1.94
N TYR A 45 3.75 -14.51 2.28
CA TYR A 45 2.73 -14.01 3.21
C TYR A 45 2.53 -14.90 4.44
N GLU A 46 3.44 -15.84 4.67
CA GLU A 46 3.33 -16.82 5.74
C GLU A 46 3.32 -16.17 7.12
N LYS A 47 4.18 -15.16 7.34
CA LYS A 47 4.31 -14.47 8.63
C LYS A 47 3.70 -13.08 8.59
N LEU A 48 3.03 -12.73 9.68
CA LEU A 48 2.61 -11.36 9.97
C LEU A 48 3.73 -10.60 10.65
N ALA A 49 3.94 -9.35 10.26
CA ALA A 49 4.84 -8.47 10.99
C ALA A 49 4.25 -8.12 12.36
N LYS A 50 5.11 -8.03 13.37
CA LYS A 50 4.76 -7.54 14.72
C LYS A 50 5.79 -6.50 15.12
N VAL A 51 5.36 -5.38 15.68
CA VAL A 51 6.25 -4.32 16.15
C VAL A 51 6.00 -4.07 17.63
N GLU A 52 7.03 -4.17 18.45
CA GLU A 52 6.98 -3.84 19.87
C GLU A 52 7.75 -2.55 20.11
N PHE A 53 7.17 -1.65 20.89
CA PHE A 53 7.86 -0.43 21.33
C PHE A 53 8.50 -0.67 22.69
N ASP A 54 9.69 -0.13 22.89
CA ASP A 54 10.32 -0.11 24.21
C ASP A 54 9.62 0.93 25.09
N ASP A 55 8.80 0.45 26.03
CA ASP A 55 8.04 1.27 26.98
C ASP A 55 8.81 1.51 28.30
N SER A 56 10.08 1.09 28.41
CA SER A 56 10.85 1.10 29.66
C SER A 56 10.94 2.44 30.37
N ASN A 57 10.82 3.56 29.65
CA ASN A 57 11.01 4.91 30.21
C ASN A 57 9.77 5.82 30.13
N ASN A 58 8.60 5.35 29.69
CA ASN A 58 7.31 6.10 29.65
C ASN A 58 7.32 7.51 28.99
N LEU A 59 8.44 7.95 28.41
CA LEU A 59 8.68 9.34 27.98
C LEU A 59 8.84 9.47 26.46
N SER A 60 9.07 8.37 25.74
CA SER A 60 9.05 8.35 24.27
C SER A 60 9.03 6.91 23.75
N LYS A 61 8.14 6.59 22.80
CA LYS A 61 8.22 5.39 21.95
C LYS A 61 9.40 5.51 20.98
N ALA A 62 10.60 5.71 21.50
CA ALA A 62 11.77 6.03 20.69
C ALA A 62 12.28 4.79 19.98
N ASN A 63 12.39 3.65 20.68
CA ASN A 63 12.88 2.42 20.09
C ASN A 63 11.72 1.49 19.75
N ALA A 64 11.81 0.83 18.60
CA ALA A 64 10.86 -0.19 18.17
C ALA A 64 11.60 -1.40 17.60
N THR A 65 11.15 -2.58 17.99
CA THR A 65 11.62 -3.87 17.49
C THR A 65 10.58 -4.44 16.54
N ILE A 66 10.96 -4.58 15.28
CA ILE A 66 10.16 -5.16 14.20
C ILE A 66 10.53 -6.64 14.09
N TYR A 67 9.58 -7.50 14.42
CA TYR A 67 9.67 -8.95 14.21
C TYR A 67 9.05 -9.32 12.86
N ASN A 68 9.59 -10.37 12.25
CA ASN A 68 9.25 -10.80 10.90
C ASN A 68 9.43 -9.67 9.87
N PHE A 69 10.53 -8.92 10.00
CA PHE A 69 10.99 -8.02 8.94
C PHE A 69 11.40 -8.86 7.73
N ARG A 70 10.70 -8.68 6.60
CA ARG A 70 10.87 -9.53 5.41
C ARG A 70 12.00 -9.04 4.52
N ARG A 71 12.80 -9.99 4.04
CA ARG A 71 13.77 -9.79 2.96
C ARG A 71 13.59 -10.90 1.94
N ALA A 72 12.69 -10.70 0.99
CA ALA A 72 12.45 -11.63 -0.10
C ALA A 72 13.24 -11.28 -1.35
N ARG A 73 13.61 -12.32 -2.12
CA ARG A 73 14.18 -12.23 -3.46
C ARG A 73 13.32 -13.06 -4.40
N TYR A 74 13.27 -12.64 -5.65
CA TYR A 74 12.31 -13.13 -6.62
C TYR A 74 13.01 -13.50 -7.92
N ASP A 75 12.46 -14.48 -8.64
CA ASP A 75 12.87 -14.79 -10.01
C ASP A 75 12.32 -13.76 -11.01
N GLU A 76 12.64 -13.94 -12.29
CA GLU A 76 12.18 -13.09 -13.39
C GLU A 76 10.65 -13.08 -13.57
N LYS A 77 9.94 -14.08 -13.06
CA LYS A 77 8.48 -14.18 -13.12
C LYS A 77 7.82 -13.61 -11.86
N GLY A 78 8.60 -13.09 -10.91
CA GLY A 78 8.11 -12.58 -9.63
C GLY A 78 7.78 -13.68 -8.61
N GLY A 79 8.22 -14.92 -8.84
CA GLY A 79 8.12 -16.02 -7.88
C GLY A 79 9.20 -15.90 -6.81
N PRO A 80 8.88 -16.05 -5.50
CA PRO A 80 9.88 -15.94 -4.44
C PRO A 80 10.89 -17.09 -4.50
N THR A 81 12.18 -16.77 -4.58
CA THR A 81 13.29 -17.73 -4.59
C THR A 81 13.95 -17.88 -3.23
N ALA A 82 13.93 -16.83 -2.41
CA ALA A 82 14.40 -16.84 -1.05
C ALA A 82 13.60 -15.83 -0.22
N ILE A 83 13.25 -16.18 1.02
CA ILE A 83 12.58 -15.28 1.96
C ILE A 83 13.24 -15.43 3.32
N ALA A 84 13.85 -14.35 3.81
CA ALA A 84 14.32 -14.26 5.18
C ALA A 84 13.34 -13.44 6.03
N TRP A 85 13.09 -13.91 7.24
CA TRP A 85 12.30 -13.21 8.25
C TRP A 85 13.21 -12.92 9.44
N THR A 86 13.58 -11.66 9.61
CA THR A 86 14.55 -11.23 10.62
C THR A 86 13.90 -10.34 11.67
N GLN A 87 14.63 -10.09 12.75
CA GLN A 87 14.34 -8.97 13.65
C GLN A 87 15.05 -7.72 13.15
N ARG A 88 14.43 -6.56 13.34
CA ARG A 88 15.01 -5.27 13.01
C ARG A 88 14.67 -4.24 14.06
N GLU A 89 15.67 -3.54 14.56
CA GLU A 89 15.49 -2.47 15.55
C GLU A 89 15.61 -1.11 14.87
N VAL A 90 14.73 -0.19 15.25
CA VAL A 90 14.74 1.19 14.74
C VAL A 90 14.53 2.17 15.88
N ASN A 91 15.17 3.34 15.77
CA ASN A 91 14.93 4.46 16.65
C ASN A 91 14.16 5.56 15.91
N LEU A 92 12.93 5.86 16.32
CA LEU A 92 12.08 6.90 15.76
C LEU A 92 12.74 8.28 15.79
N ASN A 93 13.70 8.54 16.68
CA ASN A 93 14.44 9.80 16.68
C ASN A 93 15.37 9.96 15.49
N ASP A 94 15.81 8.84 14.91
CA ASP A 94 16.68 8.78 13.74
C ASP A 94 15.90 8.85 12.43
N LEU A 95 14.56 8.89 12.46
CA LEU A 95 13.73 8.95 11.25
C LEU A 95 13.93 10.28 10.47
N LYS A 96 14.78 10.22 9.45
CA LYS A 96 15.23 11.36 8.63
C LYS A 96 14.17 11.76 7.61
N SER A 97 13.69 10.80 6.84
CA SER A 97 12.75 11.05 5.74
C SER A 97 11.72 9.94 5.59
N VAL A 98 10.60 10.26 4.93
CA VAL A 98 9.59 9.29 4.52
C VAL A 98 9.35 9.49 3.04
N TRP A 99 9.24 8.39 2.30
CA TRP A 99 8.97 8.38 0.88
C TRP A 99 7.67 7.64 0.59
N TYR A 100 6.89 8.16 -0.34
CA TYR A 100 5.63 7.62 -0.80
C TYR A 100 5.81 6.91 -2.13
N GLY A 101 5.50 5.61 -2.15
CA GLY A 101 5.48 4.81 -3.36
C GLY A 101 4.08 4.61 -3.93
N ILE A 102 3.97 4.72 -5.25
CA ILE A 102 2.80 4.33 -6.04
C ILE A 102 3.31 3.37 -7.12
N SER A 103 2.95 2.10 -7.06
CA SER A 103 3.21 1.14 -8.15
C SER A 103 1.95 0.85 -8.95
N VAL A 104 1.96 1.22 -10.22
CA VAL A 104 0.85 1.04 -11.14
C VAL A 104 1.02 -0.31 -11.83
N PHE A 105 0.11 -1.24 -11.56
CA PHE A 105 0.23 -2.64 -11.99
C PHE A 105 -0.83 -3.05 -13.03
N SER A 106 -1.81 -2.20 -13.35
CA SER A 106 -2.79 -2.46 -14.42
C SER A 106 -3.45 -1.18 -14.96
N SER A 107 -4.42 -1.34 -15.88
CA SER A 107 -5.27 -0.32 -16.54
C SER A 107 -5.66 0.87 -15.62
N PRO A 108 -5.92 2.09 -16.14
CA PRO A 108 -5.82 3.35 -15.39
C PRO A 108 -6.54 3.32 -14.04
N GLY A 109 -5.78 3.58 -12.96
CA GLY A 109 -6.31 3.77 -11.62
C GLY A 109 -5.91 2.72 -10.59
N LEU A 110 -5.56 1.51 -11.01
CA LEU A 110 -5.18 0.43 -10.09
C LEU A 110 -3.68 0.49 -9.76
N ALA A 111 -3.37 0.97 -8.56
CA ALA A 111 -2.01 1.05 -8.04
C ALA A 111 -1.93 0.50 -6.62
N HIS A 112 -0.74 0.04 -6.23
CA HIS A 112 -0.40 -0.29 -4.85
C HIS A 112 0.41 0.85 -4.26
N THR A 113 0.04 1.25 -3.05
CA THR A 113 0.70 2.34 -2.36
C THR A 113 1.44 1.82 -1.14
N PHE A 114 2.58 2.42 -0.83
CA PHE A 114 3.44 2.02 0.30
C PHE A 114 4.23 3.21 0.83
N LEU A 115 4.71 3.11 2.06
CA LEU A 115 5.60 4.10 2.67
C LEU A 115 6.95 3.48 2.98
N SER A 116 8.02 4.21 2.65
CA SER A 116 9.39 3.88 3.02
C SER A 116 9.91 4.88 4.06
N PHE A 117 10.43 4.38 5.17
CA PHE A 117 10.89 5.14 6.33
C PHE A 117 12.41 5.03 6.43
N ASP A 118 13.09 6.14 6.18
CA ASP A 118 14.54 6.23 6.18
C ASP A 118 15.05 6.69 7.55
N PHE A 119 15.64 5.75 8.28
CA PHE A 119 16.29 5.98 9.58
C PHE A 119 17.79 6.34 9.41
N GLY A 120 18.32 6.26 8.19
CA GLY A 120 19.64 6.73 7.80
C GLY A 120 20.85 5.97 8.32
N ASN A 121 20.69 4.96 9.16
CA ASN A 121 21.78 4.10 9.67
C ASN A 121 21.89 2.78 8.88
N GLU A 122 20.80 2.39 8.20
CA GLU A 122 20.65 1.15 7.45
C GLU A 122 19.61 1.36 6.31
N ASP A 123 19.37 0.35 5.47
CA ASP A 123 18.33 0.36 4.44
C ASP A 123 16.97 0.82 5.00
N PRO A 124 16.15 1.59 4.29
CA PRO A 124 14.85 2.00 4.82
C PRO A 124 13.93 0.84 5.18
N VAL A 125 12.99 1.11 6.08
CA VAL A 125 11.88 0.21 6.39
C VAL A 125 10.70 0.56 5.50
N VAL A 126 10.26 -0.38 4.67
CA VAL A 126 9.06 -0.23 3.86
C VAL A 126 7.89 -0.92 4.52
N ILE A 127 6.75 -0.23 4.57
CA ILE A 127 5.47 -0.81 4.98
C ILE A 127 4.53 -0.78 3.78
N SER A 128 4.13 -1.96 3.34
CA SER A 128 3.26 -2.19 2.18
C SER A 128 1.95 -2.85 2.63
N VAL A 129 0.82 -2.32 2.15
CA VAL A 129 -0.50 -2.91 2.35
C VAL A 129 -0.79 -3.86 1.21
N GLU A 130 -0.94 -5.14 1.50
CA GLU A 130 -1.05 -6.18 0.49
C GLU A 130 -2.27 -7.09 0.70
N ALA A 131 -2.71 -7.68 -0.41
CA ALA A 131 -3.64 -8.79 -0.40
C ALA A 131 -2.89 -10.08 -0.01
N ARG A 132 -3.24 -10.64 1.13
CA ARG A 132 -2.75 -11.91 1.66
C ARG A 132 -3.50 -13.06 1.01
N MET A 133 -2.77 -13.86 0.23
CA MET A 133 -3.32 -14.91 -0.62
C MET A 133 -3.02 -16.33 -0.11
N ARG A 134 -3.95 -17.24 -0.38
CA ARG A 134 -3.79 -18.70 -0.24
C ARG A 134 -2.93 -19.26 -1.40
N PRO A 135 -2.31 -20.45 -1.25
CA PRO A 135 -1.44 -21.03 -2.27
C PRO A 135 -2.03 -21.11 -3.68
N GLU A 136 -3.32 -21.42 -3.78
CA GLU A 136 -4.06 -21.58 -5.04
C GLU A 136 -4.58 -20.26 -5.63
N GLN A 137 -4.52 -19.17 -4.85
CA GLN A 137 -5.06 -17.88 -5.26
C GLN A 137 -4.06 -17.10 -6.10
N SER A 138 -4.58 -16.29 -7.02
CA SER A 138 -3.82 -15.27 -7.75
C SER A 138 -4.56 -13.96 -7.66
N TYR A 139 -3.85 -12.84 -7.60
CA TYR A 139 -4.49 -11.56 -7.37
C TYR A 139 -5.42 -11.20 -8.54
N SER A 140 -6.63 -10.74 -8.19
CA SER A 140 -7.59 -10.18 -9.12
C SER A 140 -8.28 -9.00 -8.46
N PRO A 141 -8.32 -7.80 -9.09
CA PRO A 141 -9.01 -6.64 -8.54
C PRO A 141 -10.48 -6.94 -8.22
N VAL A 142 -11.16 -7.75 -9.05
CA VAL A 142 -12.56 -8.16 -8.86
C VAL A 142 -12.70 -9.05 -7.63
N GLN A 143 -11.80 -10.01 -7.44
CA GLN A 143 -11.81 -10.88 -6.26
C GLN A 143 -11.52 -10.08 -4.97
N GLY A 144 -10.65 -9.08 -5.06
CA GLY A 144 -10.39 -8.16 -3.96
C GLY A 144 -11.55 -7.21 -3.66
N ILE A 145 -12.52 -7.00 -4.56
CA ILE A 145 -13.76 -6.26 -4.23
C ILE A 145 -14.74 -7.16 -3.47
N LEU A 146 -14.69 -8.46 -3.73
CA LEU A 146 -15.56 -9.48 -3.14
C LEU A 146 -14.97 -10.11 -1.87
N ASP A 147 -14.04 -9.41 -1.21
CA ASP A 147 -13.40 -9.78 0.05
C ASP A 147 -12.80 -11.21 0.04
N GLN A 148 -12.25 -11.64 -1.11
CA GLN A 148 -11.68 -12.99 -1.26
C GLN A 148 -10.22 -13.11 -0.78
N PHE A 149 -9.59 -11.99 -0.41
CA PHE A 149 -8.23 -11.95 0.11
C PHE A 149 -8.23 -11.42 1.54
N HIS A 150 -7.23 -11.81 2.33
CA HIS A 150 -7.04 -11.24 3.66
C HIS A 150 -6.14 -10.01 3.59
N LEU A 151 -6.25 -9.08 4.53
CA LEU A 151 -5.39 -7.91 4.61
C LEU A 151 -4.09 -8.26 5.34
N ILE A 152 -2.94 -7.86 4.78
CA ILE A 152 -1.64 -7.95 5.46
C ILE A 152 -0.85 -6.64 5.29
N TYR A 153 -0.13 -6.26 6.34
CA TYR A 153 0.91 -5.24 6.27
C TYR A 153 2.26 -5.96 6.24
N VAL A 154 2.93 -5.88 5.09
CA VAL A 154 4.28 -6.39 4.95
C VAL A 154 5.26 -5.30 5.36
N ILE A 155 6.14 -5.61 6.31
CA ILE A 155 7.23 -4.73 6.73
C ILE A 155 8.54 -5.34 6.25
N ALA A 156 9.25 -4.65 5.36
CA ALA A 156 10.35 -5.22 4.58
C ALA A 156 11.39 -4.17 4.15
N ASP A 157 12.47 -4.62 3.50
CA ASP A 157 13.43 -3.73 2.85
C ASP A 157 12.91 -3.21 1.49
N GLU A 158 13.54 -2.13 0.97
CA GLU A 158 13.14 -1.56 -0.31
C GLU A 158 13.36 -2.50 -1.48
N ARG A 159 14.37 -3.37 -1.42
CA ARG A 159 14.66 -4.31 -2.49
C ARG A 159 13.55 -5.35 -2.63
N ASP A 160 13.00 -5.84 -1.52
CA ASP A 160 11.86 -6.77 -1.48
C ASP A 160 10.62 -6.11 -2.08
N ILE A 161 10.24 -4.92 -1.59
CA ILE A 161 8.97 -4.29 -1.98
C ILE A 161 9.07 -3.60 -3.34
N ILE A 162 10.08 -2.77 -3.54
CA ILE A 162 10.20 -1.94 -4.75
C ILE A 162 10.81 -2.76 -5.87
N GLY A 163 11.88 -3.52 -5.60
CA GLY A 163 12.60 -4.32 -6.61
C GLY A 163 11.71 -5.34 -7.32
N VAL A 164 10.84 -6.06 -6.60
CA VAL A 164 9.91 -7.00 -7.25
C VAL A 164 8.94 -6.29 -8.20
N ARG A 165 8.49 -5.09 -7.84
CA ARG A 165 7.54 -4.30 -8.63
C ARG A 165 8.21 -3.74 -9.87
N THR A 166 9.36 -3.10 -9.70
CA THR A 166 10.10 -2.45 -10.80
C THR A 166 10.76 -3.42 -11.76
N HIS A 167 11.44 -4.46 -11.25
CA HIS A 167 12.35 -5.29 -12.05
C HIS A 167 11.79 -6.66 -12.43
N LYS A 168 10.92 -7.25 -11.60
CA LYS A 168 10.36 -8.60 -11.88
C LYS A 168 8.96 -8.55 -12.48
N ARG A 169 8.14 -7.61 -12.03
CA ARG A 169 6.76 -7.40 -12.53
C ARG A 169 6.66 -6.30 -13.58
N ALA A 170 7.73 -5.53 -13.78
CA ALA A 170 7.78 -4.40 -14.71
C ALA A 170 6.65 -3.37 -14.49
N GLU A 171 6.26 -3.16 -13.23
CA GLU A 171 5.30 -2.15 -12.82
C GLU A 171 5.92 -0.76 -12.93
N GLU A 172 5.09 0.25 -13.26
CA GLU A 172 5.54 1.64 -13.21
C GLU A 172 5.48 2.14 -11.78
N VAL A 173 6.64 2.49 -11.21
CA VAL A 173 6.74 2.94 -9.82
C VAL A 173 7.15 4.40 -9.75
N TYR A 174 6.34 5.18 -9.05
CA TYR A 174 6.62 6.57 -8.68
C TYR A 174 6.96 6.64 -7.20
N PHE A 175 8.02 7.37 -6.85
CA PHE A 175 8.54 7.42 -5.50
C PHE A 175 8.85 8.86 -5.07
N PHE A 176 7.95 9.43 -4.26
CA PHE A 176 7.97 10.84 -3.89
C PHE A 176 8.46 11.04 -2.47
N PRO A 177 9.31 12.03 -2.17
CA PRO A 177 9.59 12.41 -0.80
C PRO A 177 8.38 13.10 -0.17
N ILE A 178 8.05 12.75 1.07
CA ILE A 178 6.98 13.37 1.84
C ILE A 178 7.51 14.58 2.61
N LYS A 179 6.84 15.72 2.46
CA LYS A 179 7.09 16.95 3.22
C LYS A 179 6.38 16.89 4.59
N ALA A 180 7.03 16.24 5.55
CA ALA A 180 6.53 16.12 6.91
C ALA A 180 7.62 16.48 7.93
N ASN A 181 7.26 17.18 9.01
CA ASN A 181 8.16 17.41 10.14
C ASN A 181 8.41 16.10 10.94
N LYS A 182 9.37 16.13 11.85
CA LYS A 182 9.78 14.93 12.63
C LYS A 182 8.59 14.24 13.32
N VAL A 183 7.73 15.01 14.01
CA VAL A 183 6.57 14.48 14.73
C VAL A 183 5.61 13.75 13.80
N ARG A 184 5.30 14.34 12.63
CA ARG A 184 4.41 13.72 11.63
C ARG A 184 5.00 12.45 11.03
N ARG A 185 6.31 12.43 10.71
CA ARG A 185 6.96 11.22 10.20
C ARG A 185 6.90 10.06 11.21
N GLN A 186 7.17 10.35 12.48
CA GLN A 186 7.07 9.37 13.56
C GLN A 186 5.63 8.86 13.71
N LYS A 187 4.64 9.76 13.65
CA LYS A 187 3.23 9.40 13.70
C LYS A 187 2.81 8.49 12.54
N MET A 188 3.22 8.79 11.31
CA MET A 188 2.95 7.93 10.14
C MET A 188 3.47 6.51 10.36
N PHE A 189 4.70 6.37 10.85
CA PHE A 189 5.28 5.06 11.16
C PHE A 189 4.46 4.34 12.24
N ILE A 190 4.20 5.01 13.37
CA ILE A 190 3.46 4.45 14.51
C ILE A 190 2.05 4.00 14.08
N ASP A 191 1.34 4.81 13.31
CA ASP A 191 -0.02 4.49 12.85
C ASP A 191 -0.04 3.25 11.95
N MET A 192 0.94 3.12 11.04
CA MET A 192 1.05 1.95 10.16
C MET A 192 1.43 0.68 10.93
N VAL A 193 2.36 0.75 11.87
CA VAL A 193 2.75 -0.44 12.64
C VAL A 193 1.68 -0.85 13.65
N ASN A 194 0.97 0.11 14.26
CA ASN A 194 -0.20 -0.21 15.09
C ASN A 194 -1.27 -0.91 14.27
N ARG A 195 -1.47 -0.47 13.01
CA ARG A 195 -2.40 -1.13 12.10
C ARG A 195 -1.95 -2.53 11.70
N ALA A 196 -0.65 -2.73 11.46
CA ALA A 196 -0.09 -4.07 11.25
C ALA A 196 -0.29 -4.98 12.48
N ASN A 197 -0.02 -4.45 13.67
CA ASN A 197 -0.21 -5.16 14.94
C ASN A 197 -1.67 -5.56 15.15
N SER A 198 -2.64 -4.67 14.91
CA SER A 198 -4.06 -4.98 15.11
C SER A 198 -4.50 -6.18 14.28
N LEU A 199 -3.98 -6.35 13.07
CA LEU A 199 -4.31 -7.48 12.18
C LEU A 199 -3.81 -8.83 12.71
N ASN A 200 -2.85 -8.85 13.66
CA ASN A 200 -2.44 -10.09 14.32
C ASN A 200 -3.55 -10.62 15.24
N GLU A 201 -4.37 -9.74 15.81
CA GLU A 201 -5.43 -10.07 16.76
C GLU A 201 -6.80 -10.12 16.09
N THR A 202 -7.12 -9.10 15.29
CA THR A 202 -8.37 -8.97 14.53
C THR A 202 -8.07 -9.00 13.04
N PRO A 203 -8.03 -10.19 12.41
CA PRO A 203 -7.86 -10.30 10.96
C PRO A 203 -9.01 -9.62 10.22
N GLU A 204 -8.72 -9.13 9.03
CA GLU A 204 -9.68 -8.45 8.17
C GLU A 204 -9.52 -8.90 6.72
N PHE A 205 -10.60 -8.78 5.94
CA PHE A 205 -10.50 -8.96 4.49
C PHE A 205 -9.85 -7.75 3.83
N TYR A 206 -9.07 -8.01 2.79
CA TYR A 206 -8.54 -6.99 1.91
C TYR A 206 -9.63 -6.57 0.94
N ASN A 207 -9.78 -5.26 0.78
CA ASN A 207 -10.65 -4.67 -0.22
C ASN A 207 -9.86 -3.79 -1.19
N THR A 208 -9.95 -4.07 -2.49
CA THR A 208 -9.19 -3.37 -3.55
C THR A 208 -9.31 -1.85 -3.48
N PHE A 209 -10.46 -1.31 -3.06
CA PHE A 209 -10.73 0.12 -3.07
C PHE A 209 -10.42 0.82 -1.74
N THR A 210 -10.53 0.12 -0.63
CA THR A 210 -10.40 0.74 0.71
C THR A 210 -9.14 0.31 1.46
N SER A 211 -8.53 -0.82 1.08
CA SER A 211 -7.29 -1.34 1.67
C SER A 211 -6.06 -0.82 0.93
N ASN A 212 -5.71 0.43 1.18
CA ASN A 212 -4.51 1.07 0.64
C ASN A 212 -3.75 1.88 1.71
N CYS A 213 -2.46 2.14 1.47
CA CYS A 213 -1.64 2.98 2.35
C CYS A 213 -1.98 4.47 2.23
N THR A 214 -2.75 4.87 1.22
CA THR A 214 -3.14 6.26 1.00
C THR A 214 -3.88 6.80 2.21
N ASN A 215 -4.69 5.98 2.89
CA ASN A 215 -5.33 6.34 4.16
C ASN A 215 -4.34 6.80 5.26
N SER A 216 -3.14 6.21 5.35
CA SER A 216 -2.13 6.61 6.34
C SER A 216 -1.55 8.00 6.04
N ILE A 217 -1.38 8.33 4.76
CA ILE A 217 -0.95 9.67 4.32
C ILE A 217 -2.07 10.67 4.49
N MET A 218 -3.31 10.26 4.17
CA MET A 218 -4.48 11.12 4.27
C MET A 218 -4.81 11.50 5.70
N LYS A 219 -4.64 10.61 6.68
CA LYS A 219 -4.79 10.96 8.11
C LYS A 219 -3.93 12.15 8.55
N GLU A 220 -2.82 12.43 7.85
CA GLU A 220 -1.93 13.55 8.14
C GLU A 220 -2.36 14.88 7.49
N THR A 221 -3.34 14.83 6.59
CA THR A 221 -3.90 16.02 5.91
C THR A 221 -5.01 16.72 6.69
N GLN A 222 -5.36 16.21 7.89
CA GLN A 222 -6.43 16.73 8.78
C GLN A 222 -7.85 16.76 8.17
N ILE A 223 -8.09 16.09 7.06
CA ILE A 223 -9.42 16.03 6.44
C ILE A 223 -10.30 15.01 7.21
N PRO A 224 -11.62 15.24 7.29
CA PRO A 224 -12.54 14.27 7.90
C PRO A 224 -12.60 12.95 7.12
N ALA A 225 -12.62 11.82 7.85
CA ALA A 225 -12.60 10.48 7.27
C ALA A 225 -13.64 10.22 6.16
N TRP A 226 -14.82 10.82 6.29
CA TRP A 226 -15.94 10.64 5.37
C TRP A 226 -15.76 11.33 4.02
N GLN A 227 -14.95 12.40 3.94
CA GLN A 227 -14.65 13.06 2.67
C GLN A 227 -13.68 12.23 1.82
N TYR A 228 -12.89 11.34 2.45
CA TYR A 228 -11.95 10.46 1.76
C TYR A 228 -12.62 9.39 0.91
N TYR A 229 -13.65 8.73 1.46
CA TYR A 229 -14.32 7.61 0.78
C TYR A 229 -15.18 8.07 -0.41
N LEU A 230 -15.35 9.38 -0.60
CA LEU A 230 -16.12 9.97 -1.71
C LEU A 230 -15.23 10.48 -2.85
N ASP A 231 -13.90 10.53 -2.67
CA ASP A 231 -12.99 10.97 -3.73
C ASP A 231 -12.52 9.78 -4.57
N PRO A 232 -12.85 9.72 -5.87
CA PRO A 232 -12.46 8.62 -6.75
C PRO A 232 -10.93 8.45 -6.85
N ARG A 233 -10.14 9.48 -6.54
CA ARG A 233 -8.66 9.44 -6.56
C ARG A 233 -8.07 8.68 -5.36
N ILE A 234 -8.85 8.48 -4.29
CA ILE A 234 -8.47 7.67 -3.13
C ILE A 234 -8.83 6.20 -3.34
N VAL A 235 -9.92 5.97 -4.07
CA VAL A 235 -10.39 4.65 -4.51
C VAL A 235 -9.52 4.09 -5.64
N LEU A 236 -8.96 4.96 -6.49
CA LEU A 236 -8.04 4.64 -7.57
C LEU A 236 -6.63 5.18 -7.24
N PRO A 237 -5.78 4.40 -6.55
CA PRO A 237 -4.58 4.92 -5.92
C PRO A 237 -3.54 5.47 -6.91
N ALA A 238 -3.67 5.18 -8.21
CA ALA A 238 -2.80 5.76 -9.23
C ALA A 238 -2.87 7.30 -9.29
N PHE A 239 -3.97 7.90 -8.83
CA PHE A 239 -4.16 9.37 -8.79
C PHE A 239 -4.00 9.96 -7.37
N SER A 240 -3.53 9.15 -6.42
CA SER A 240 -3.39 9.56 -5.02
C SER A 240 -2.29 10.62 -4.82
N ASP A 241 -1.39 10.77 -5.78
CA ASP A 241 -0.40 11.85 -5.82
C ASP A 241 -1.04 13.23 -6.02
N GLU A 242 -2.14 13.35 -6.76
CA GLU A 242 -2.90 14.60 -6.91
C GLU A 242 -3.47 15.06 -5.57
N ILE A 243 -3.97 14.11 -4.78
CA ILE A 243 -4.45 14.38 -3.43
C ILE A 243 -3.27 14.80 -2.55
N ALA A 244 -2.19 14.03 -2.56
CA ALA A 244 -0.99 14.36 -1.79
C ALA A 244 -0.43 15.75 -2.15
N TYR A 245 -0.48 16.13 -3.42
CA TYR A 245 -0.09 17.45 -3.90
C TYR A 245 -1.07 18.54 -3.43
N GLN A 246 -2.38 18.35 -3.65
CA GLN A 246 -3.43 19.29 -3.23
C GLN A 246 -3.35 19.62 -1.73
N TYR A 247 -3.00 18.63 -0.91
CA TYR A 247 -2.86 18.80 0.55
C TYR A 247 -1.43 19.07 1.02
N LYS A 248 -0.53 19.47 0.11
CA LYS A 248 0.83 19.94 0.41
C LYS A 248 1.70 18.90 1.12
N VAL A 249 1.40 17.62 0.93
CA VAL A 249 2.23 16.48 1.34
C VAL A 249 3.44 16.36 0.41
N LEU A 250 3.26 16.66 -0.88
CA LEU A 250 4.33 16.76 -1.87
C LEU A 250 4.87 18.19 -1.97
N ASP A 251 6.08 18.36 -2.53
CA ASP A 251 6.67 19.69 -2.64
C ASP A 251 5.82 20.61 -3.53
N GLN A 252 5.67 21.87 -3.13
CA GLN A 252 4.79 22.84 -3.80
C GLN A 252 5.58 23.87 -4.61
N ASN A 253 6.91 23.75 -4.63
CA ASN A 253 7.79 24.60 -5.41
C ASN A 253 7.85 24.21 -6.90
N TYR A 254 7.31 23.03 -7.24
CA TYR A 254 7.35 22.45 -8.58
C TYR A 254 5.96 21.94 -8.94
N ASP A 255 5.61 22.02 -10.22
CA ASP A 255 4.35 21.47 -10.73
C ASP A 255 4.31 19.94 -10.59
N LEU A 256 3.11 19.39 -10.37
CA LEU A 256 2.91 17.96 -10.15
C LEU A 256 3.43 17.10 -11.32
N GLU A 257 3.32 17.58 -12.55
CA GLU A 257 3.82 16.85 -13.74
C GLU A 257 5.35 16.68 -13.68
N LEU A 258 6.08 17.73 -13.30
CA LEU A 258 7.52 17.67 -13.10
C LEU A 258 7.89 16.74 -11.93
N LEU A 259 7.11 16.77 -10.83
CA LEU A 259 7.32 15.85 -9.72
C LEU A 259 7.09 14.39 -10.13
N ARG A 260 6.09 14.11 -10.97
CA ARG A 260 5.83 12.76 -11.51
C ARG A 260 7.00 12.27 -12.37
N GLU A 261 7.53 13.12 -13.25
CA GLU A 261 8.72 12.81 -14.05
C GLU A 261 9.93 12.49 -13.16
N ALA A 262 10.18 13.33 -12.16
CA ALA A 262 11.28 13.17 -11.21
C ALA A 262 11.12 11.89 -10.38
N ALA A 263 9.91 11.61 -9.88
CA ALA A 263 9.61 10.48 -9.01
C ALA A 263 9.58 9.13 -9.72
N ARG A 264 9.49 9.07 -11.05
CA ARG A 264 9.48 7.82 -11.79
C ARG A 264 10.83 7.11 -11.66
N ILE A 265 10.81 5.85 -11.20
CA ILE A 265 12.02 5.05 -11.04
C ILE A 265 12.54 4.58 -12.43
N PRO A 266 13.77 4.93 -12.85
CA PRO A 266 14.30 4.58 -14.17
C PRO A 266 14.93 3.19 -14.18
N THR A 267 14.10 2.15 -14.29
CA THR A 267 14.50 0.73 -14.14
C THR A 267 15.60 0.25 -15.09
N HIS A 268 15.81 0.91 -16.23
CA HIS A 268 16.86 0.58 -17.20
C HIS A 268 18.28 1.01 -16.77
N ARG A 269 18.42 1.79 -15.69
CA ARG A 269 19.72 2.33 -15.24
C ARG A 269 20.44 1.45 -14.22
N PHE A 270 19.74 0.49 -13.62
CA PHE A 270 20.26 -0.33 -12.53
C PHE A 270 19.46 -1.62 -12.34
N THR A 271 20.00 -2.57 -11.59
CA THR A 271 19.31 -3.84 -11.27
C THR A 271 18.86 -3.86 -9.81
N ASP A 272 17.90 -4.73 -9.48
CA ASP A 272 17.47 -4.94 -8.08
C ASP A 272 18.55 -5.60 -7.22
N ASP A 273 19.60 -6.17 -7.81
CA ASP A 273 20.71 -6.76 -7.06
C ASP A 273 21.80 -5.76 -6.64
N ASP A 274 21.78 -4.56 -7.22
CA ASP A 274 22.77 -3.51 -6.99
C ASP A 274 22.85 -3.13 -5.50
N THR A 275 24.05 -3.13 -4.92
CA THR A 275 24.28 -2.87 -3.48
C THR A 275 23.81 -1.49 -3.04
N ASP A 276 23.74 -0.54 -3.97
CA ASP A 276 23.30 0.85 -3.80
C ASP A 276 21.87 1.08 -4.31
N PHE A 277 21.04 0.03 -4.42
CA PHE A 277 19.63 0.10 -4.87
C PHE A 277 18.84 1.22 -4.18
N TYR A 278 19.00 1.39 -2.87
CA TYR A 278 18.39 2.46 -2.06
C TYR A 278 18.65 3.87 -2.64
N HIS A 279 19.88 4.14 -3.08
CA HIS A 279 20.26 5.42 -3.66
C HIS A 279 19.69 5.57 -5.07
N LYS A 280 19.85 4.53 -5.89
CA LYS A 280 19.46 4.51 -7.30
C LYS A 280 17.97 4.76 -7.54
N ILE A 281 17.09 4.22 -6.68
CA ILE A 281 15.65 4.48 -6.78
C ILE A 281 15.25 5.94 -6.49
N ARG A 282 16.16 6.76 -5.93
CA ARG A 282 15.94 8.18 -5.60
C ARG A 282 16.72 9.14 -6.50
N GLU A 283 17.79 8.70 -7.15
CA GLU A 283 18.69 9.55 -7.94
C GLU A 283 17.97 10.38 -8.99
N ASN A 284 17.03 9.77 -9.72
CA ASN A 284 16.28 10.47 -10.76
C ASN A 284 15.52 11.68 -10.22
N TYR A 285 14.95 11.56 -9.01
CA TYR A 285 14.19 12.63 -8.38
C TYR A 285 15.04 13.88 -8.20
N PHE A 286 16.23 13.72 -7.64
CA PHE A 286 17.14 14.85 -7.42
C PHE A 286 17.74 15.38 -8.72
N GLN A 287 18.15 14.49 -9.65
CA GLN A 287 18.75 14.90 -10.93
C GLN A 287 17.80 15.73 -11.79
N VAL A 288 16.53 15.34 -11.89
CA VAL A 288 15.53 16.08 -12.67
C VAL A 288 15.32 17.47 -12.08
N LEU A 289 15.09 17.56 -10.77
CA LEU A 289 14.81 18.85 -10.12
C LEU A 289 16.03 19.79 -10.10
N GLU A 290 17.24 19.27 -9.90
CA GLU A 290 18.48 20.06 -10.04
C GLU A 290 18.69 20.56 -11.47
N GLY A 291 18.35 19.73 -12.47
CA GLY A 291 18.42 20.08 -13.88
C GLY A 291 17.50 21.23 -14.25
N VAL A 292 16.31 21.31 -13.63
CA VAL A 292 15.40 22.45 -13.78
C VAL A 292 15.94 23.68 -13.06
N ALA A 293 16.40 23.54 -11.82
CA ALA A 293 16.93 24.66 -11.04
C ALA A 293 18.11 25.37 -11.74
N LYS A 294 18.97 24.62 -12.44
CA LYS A 294 20.10 25.16 -13.23
C LYS A 294 19.68 25.87 -14.53
N LYS A 295 18.46 25.64 -15.01
CA LYS A 295 17.92 26.23 -16.25
C LYS A 295 17.01 27.45 -15.99
N SER A 296 16.62 27.68 -14.73
CA SER A 296 15.91 28.88 -14.33
C SER A 296 16.89 30.08 -14.31
N PRO A 297 16.63 31.15 -15.08
CA PRO A 297 17.50 32.31 -15.21
C PRO A 297 17.64 33.14 -13.92
#